data_AF-A0A067DC82-F1
#
_entry.id   AF-A0A067DC82-F1
#
_cell.length_a   1.000
_cell.length_b   1.000
_cell.length_c   1.000
_cell.angle_alpha   90.00
_cell.angle_beta   90.00
_cell.angle_gamma   90.00
#
_symmetry.space_group_name_H-M   'P 1'
#
loop_
_entity.id
_entity.type
_entity.pdbx_description
1 polymer ?
#
loop_
_entity_poly.entity_id
_entity_poly.type
_entity_poly.pdbx_seq_one_letter_code
_entity_poly.pdbx_strand_id
1 'polypeptide(L)'
;MIVEVFLDPNKELPMDDPIILTQFNELKAIRDNILVNFSECGLASSLRSFQVKYVNPITKLCIIKTSMKDFQKVWSTITMVRSIGNCLVLFNALDLS
;
A
#
# COMPACT_ATOMS: atom_id res chain seq x y z
N MET A 1 1.65 4.20 -10.40
CA MET A 1 1.11 4.84 -9.19
C MET A 1 2.24 5.16 -8.23
N ILE A 2 2.28 6.41 -7.78
CA ILE A 2 3.16 6.89 -6.71
C ILE A 2 2.26 7.17 -5.50
N VAL A 3 2.59 6.56 -4.37
CA VAL A 3 1.83 6.72 -3.12
C VAL A 3 2.79 7.07 -1.99
N GLU A 4 2.30 7.88 -1.07
CA GLU A 4 2.95 8.23 0.18
C GLU A 4 2.25 7.50 1.32
N VAL A 5 3.03 6.99 2.28
CA VAL A 5 2.53 6.19 3.41
C VAL A 5 2.72 6.98 4.70
N PHE A 6 1.61 7.43 5.30
CA PHE A 6 1.63 8.00 6.64
C PHE A 6 1.57 6.89 7.67
N LEU A 7 2.57 6.84 8.56
CA LEU A 7 2.61 5.94 9.69
C LEU A 7 2.02 6.62 10.91
N ASP A 8 1.04 5.97 11.52
CA ASP A 8 0.35 6.44 12.73
C ASP A 8 -0.09 7.91 12.61
N PRO A 9 -1.00 8.24 11.68
CA PRO A 9 -1.35 9.63 11.35
C PRO A 9 -1.94 10.43 12.52
N ASN A 10 -2.32 9.75 13.62
CA ASN A 10 -2.86 10.37 14.82
C ASN A 10 -1.79 10.65 15.90
N LYS A 11 -0.52 10.29 15.67
CA LYS A 11 0.54 10.56 16.66
C LYS A 11 0.84 12.05 16.73
N GLU A 12 0.71 12.60 17.94
CA GLU A 12 0.97 14.02 18.24
C GLU A 12 2.47 14.35 18.30
N LEU A 13 3.34 13.36 18.49
CA LEU A 13 4.79 13.55 18.65
C LEU A 13 5.58 12.67 17.66
N PRO A 14 6.63 13.23 17.01
CA PRO A 14 7.50 12.48 16.10
C PRO A 14 8.45 11.60 16.92
N MET A 15 7.95 10.47 17.39
CA MET A 15 8.77 9.34 17.81
C MET A 15 9.29 8.59 16.58
N ASP A 16 10.35 7.79 16.76
CA ASP A 16 10.84 6.88 15.74
C ASP A 16 9.69 6.07 15.11
N ASP A 17 9.81 5.81 13.82
CA ASP A 17 8.80 5.08 13.08
C ASP A 17 8.56 3.71 13.73
N PRO A 18 7.30 3.35 14.01
CA PRO A 18 6.99 2.10 14.70
C PRO A 18 7.33 0.87 13.87
N ILE A 19 7.44 1.03 12.54
CA ILE A 19 7.82 -0.02 11.60
C ILE A 19 8.73 0.54 10.51
N ILE A 20 9.65 -0.29 10.02
CA ILE A 20 10.41 0.01 8.81
C ILE A 20 9.54 -0.36 7.60
N LEU A 21 9.27 0.63 6.75
CA LEU A 21 8.61 0.38 5.46
C LEU A 21 9.53 -0.41 4.54
N THR A 22 9.05 -1.56 4.10
CA THR A 22 9.77 -2.43 3.18
C THR A 22 8.86 -2.82 2.02
N GLN A 23 9.45 -3.15 0.88
CA GLN A 23 8.70 -3.66 -0.27
C GLN A 23 7.82 -4.86 0.10
N PHE A 24 8.32 -5.73 0.98
CA PHE A 24 7.57 -6.90 1.44
C PHE A 24 6.34 -6.51 2.28
N ASN A 25 6.51 -5.62 3.25
CA ASN A 25 5.42 -5.19 4.14
C ASN A 25 4.30 -4.49 3.34
N GLU A 26 4.68 -3.59 2.44
CA GLU A 26 3.77 -2.88 1.53
C GLU A 26 3.00 -3.86 0.62
N LEU A 27 3.74 -4.75 -0.05
CA LEU A 27 3.17 -5.72 -0.97
C LEU A 27 2.19 -6.65 -0.26
N LYS A 28 2.57 -7.13 0.94
CA LYS A 28 1.74 -8.02 1.75
C LYS A 28 0.47 -7.29 2.20
N ALA A 29 0.59 -6.11 2.80
CA ALA A 29 -0.56 -5.36 3.30
C ALA A 29 -1.58 -5.06 2.20
N ILE A 30 -1.12 -4.65 1.01
CA ILE A 30 -2.01 -4.40 -0.12
C ILE A 30 -2.64 -5.71 -0.61
N ARG A 31 -1.88 -6.81 -0.76
CA ARG A 31 -2.46 -8.11 -1.19
C ARG A 31 -3.50 -8.65 -0.22
N ASP A 32 -3.23 -8.59 1.07
CA ASP A 32 -4.15 -9.02 2.12
C ASP A 32 -5.45 -8.20 2.05
N ASN A 33 -5.35 -6.89 1.80
CA ASN A 33 -6.53 -6.04 1.60
C ASN A 33 -7.22 -6.25 0.25
N ILE A 34 -6.52 -6.66 -0.82
CA ILE A 34 -7.17 -7.08 -2.07
C ILE A 34 -8.01 -8.33 -1.79
N LEU A 35 -7.45 -9.30 -1.06
CA LEU A 35 -8.14 -10.54 -0.71
C LEU A 35 -9.41 -10.26 0.12
N VAL A 36 -9.30 -9.42 1.15
CA VAL A 36 -10.44 -9.08 2.02
C VAL A 36 -11.55 -8.35 1.24
N ASN A 37 -11.20 -7.40 0.38
CA ASN A 37 -12.19 -6.54 -0.29
C ASN A 37 -12.71 -7.10 -1.63
N PHE A 38 -11.91 -7.92 -2.32
CA PHE A 38 -12.20 -8.40 -3.68
C PHE A 38 -12.14 -9.92 -3.82
N SER A 39 -12.00 -10.67 -2.72
CA SER A 39 -11.90 -12.13 -2.67
C SER A 39 -10.67 -12.71 -3.37
N GLU A 40 -10.55 -14.04 -3.34
CA GLU A 40 -9.51 -14.82 -4.02
C GLU A 40 -9.45 -14.53 -5.52
N CYS A 41 -10.60 -14.36 -6.18
CA CYS A 41 -10.65 -14.06 -7.61
C CYS A 41 -10.09 -12.65 -7.92
N GLY A 42 -10.38 -11.68 -7.04
CA GLY A 42 -9.83 -10.33 -7.12
C GLY A 42 -8.33 -10.30 -6.95
N LEU A 43 -7.81 -11.08 -6.00
CA LEU A 43 -6.37 -11.24 -5.78
C LEU A 43 -5.69 -11.94 -6.96
N ALA A 44 -6.24 -13.06 -7.43
CA ALA A 44 -5.70 -13.86 -8.54
C ALA A 44 -5.58 -13.04 -9.83
N SER A 45 -6.60 -12.25 -10.16
CA SER A 45 -6.60 -11.41 -11.36
C SER A 45 -5.51 -10.34 -11.34
N SER A 46 -5.19 -9.77 -10.17
CA SER A 46 -4.21 -8.68 -10.05
C SER A 46 -2.80 -9.15 -9.66
N LEU A 47 -2.63 -10.39 -9.18
CA LEU A 47 -1.36 -10.94 -8.69
C LEU A 47 -0.19 -10.84 -9.68
N ARG A 48 -0.46 -11.03 -10.97
CA ARG A 48 0.57 -10.99 -12.04
C ARG A 48 1.04 -9.58 -12.34
N SER A 49 0.12 -8.62 -12.31
CA SER A 49 0.34 -7.24 -12.76
C SER A 49 0.79 -6.33 -11.61
N PHE A 50 0.30 -6.58 -10.40
CA PHE A 50 0.57 -5.82 -9.19
C PHE A 50 1.95 -6.12 -8.59
N GLN A 51 2.82 -5.10 -8.55
CA GLN A 51 4.16 -5.16 -7.98
C GLN A 51 4.52 -3.85 -7.29
N VAL A 52 5.06 -3.93 -6.08
CA VAL A 52 5.75 -2.80 -5.43
C VAL A 52 7.17 -2.73 -5.98
N LYS A 53 7.51 -1.63 -6.65
CA LYS A 53 8.81 -1.45 -7.35
C LYS A 53 9.84 -0.70 -6.53
N TYR A 54 9.40 0.21 -5.70
CA TYR A 54 10.26 1.07 -4.90
C TYR A 54 9.56 1.41 -3.60
N VAL A 55 10.31 1.41 -2.51
CA VAL A 55 9.88 1.90 -1.21
C VAL A 55 11.06 2.66 -0.62
N ASN A 56 10.82 3.89 -0.20
CA ASN A 56 11.78 4.66 0.57
C ASN A 56 11.29 4.75 2.02
N PRO A 57 11.96 4.10 2.99
CA PRO A 57 11.55 4.15 4.38
C PRO A 57 11.77 5.53 5.02
N ILE A 58 12.63 6.38 4.46
CA ILE A 58 12.89 7.73 4.97
C ILE A 58 11.80 8.70 4.46
N THR A 59 11.60 8.76 3.14
CA THR A 59 10.63 9.69 2.53
C THR A 59 9.21 9.15 2.49
N LYS A 60 8.99 7.90 2.92
CA LYS A 60 7.69 7.19 2.89
C LYS A 60 7.04 7.05 1.52
N LEU A 61 7.83 7.21 0.46
CA LEU A 61 7.36 7.10 -0.92
C LEU A 61 7.40 5.64 -1.37
N CYS A 62 6.33 5.22 -2.05
CA CYS A 62 6.18 3.89 -2.62
C CYS A 62 5.74 4.01 -4.09
N ILE A 63 6.39 3.26 -4.98
CA ILE A 63 6.04 3.20 -6.40
C ILE A 63 5.44 1.82 -6.67
N ILE A 64 4.20 1.83 -7.16
CA ILE A 64 3.42 0.64 -7.45
C ILE A 64 3.21 0.55 -8.96
N LYS A 65 3.59 -0.61 -9.51
CA LYS A 65 3.28 -1.04 -10.86
C LYS A 65 2.04 -1.93 -10.83
N THR A 66 1.10 -1.67 -11.73
CA THR A 66 -0.09 -2.49 -11.95
C THR A 66 -0.50 -2.42 -13.42
N SER A 67 -1.41 -3.29 -13.87
CA SER A 67 -1.99 -3.19 -15.21
C SER A 67 -3.07 -2.11 -15.24
N MET A 68 -3.33 -1.51 -16.41
CA MET A 68 -4.45 -0.58 -16.58
C MET A 68 -5.81 -1.22 -16.28
N LYS A 69 -5.95 -2.54 -16.48
CA LYS A 69 -7.19 -3.28 -16.20
C LYS A 69 -7.43 -3.47 -14.70
N ASP A 70 -6.35 -3.60 -13.93
CA ASP A 70 -6.40 -3.82 -12.47
C ASP A 70 -6.24 -2.52 -11.66
N PHE A 71 -5.85 -1.43 -12.32
CA PHE A 71 -5.48 -0.16 -11.70
C PHE A 71 -6.51 0.33 -10.68
N GLN A 72 -7.79 0.41 -11.07
CA GLN A 72 -8.85 0.91 -10.20
C GLN A 72 -9.06 0.02 -8.96
N LYS A 73 -8.87 -1.29 -9.11
CA LYS A 73 -8.98 -2.24 -8.00
C LYS A 73 -7.84 -2.03 -7.01
N VAL A 74 -6.60 -1.97 -7.51
CA VAL A 74 -5.42 -1.77 -6.66
C VAL A 74 -5.50 -0.41 -5.96
N TRP A 75 -5.88 0.66 -6.68
CA TRP A 75 -6.06 1.99 -6.09
C TRP A 75 -7.15 2.00 -5.01
N SER A 76 -8.32 1.41 -5.29
CA SER A 76 -9.40 1.27 -4.29
C SER A 76 -8.96 0.46 -3.08
N THR A 77 -8.12 -0.57 -3.25
CA THR A 77 -7.57 -1.31 -2.12
C THR A 77 -6.63 -0.45 -1.28
N ILE A 78 -5.73 0.31 -1.92
CA ILE A 78 -4.75 1.15 -1.22
C ILE A 78 -5.44 2.12 -0.26
N THR A 79 -6.55 2.73 -0.67
CA THR A 79 -7.31 3.65 0.19
C THR A 79 -8.05 2.95 1.35
N MET A 80 -8.22 1.62 1.27
CA MET A 80 -8.86 0.81 2.30
C MET A 80 -7.85 0.19 3.29
N VAL A 81 -6.54 0.24 3.02
CA VAL A 81 -5.53 -0.30 3.93
C VAL A 81 -5.49 0.54 5.20
N ARG A 82 -5.80 -0.07 6.34
CA ARG A 82 -5.81 0.61 7.65
C ARG A 82 -4.58 0.35 8.50
N SER A 83 -3.88 -0.76 8.26
CA SER A 83 -2.70 -1.12 9.04
C SER A 83 -1.69 -1.94 8.25
N ILE A 84 -0.43 -1.81 8.66
CA ILE A 84 0.67 -2.67 8.25
C ILE A 84 1.26 -3.27 9.52
N GLY A 85 1.12 -4.58 9.70
CA GLY A 85 1.37 -5.22 10.99
C GLY A 85 0.49 -4.61 12.07
N ASN A 86 1.10 -4.07 13.13
CA ASN A 86 0.39 -3.44 14.26
C ASN A 86 0.44 -1.90 14.21
N CYS A 87 0.84 -1.30 13.08
CA CYS A 87 0.87 0.14 12.89
C CYS A 87 -0.31 0.59 12.03
N LEU A 88 -1.04 1.61 12.49
CA LEU A 88 -2.06 2.28 11.67
C LEU A 88 -1.39 3.03 10.54
N VAL A 89 -1.95 2.96 9.34
CA VAL A 89 -1.40 3.66 8.18
C VAL A 89 -2.49 4.38 7.40
N LEU A 90 -2.08 5.42 6.69
CA LEU A 90 -2.90 6.08 5.68
C LEU A 90 -2.07 6.20 4.39
N PHE A 91 -2.64 5.75 3.28
CA PHE A 91 -2.04 5.92 1.98
C PHE A 91 -2.58 7.17 1.30
N ASN A 92 -1.68 8.02 0.84
CA ASN A 92 -1.98 9.20 0.04
C ASN A 92 -1.51 8.95 -1.40
N ALA A 93 -2.44 9.03 -2.36
CA ALA A 93 -2.10 8.87 -3.77
C ALA A 93 -1.57 10.19 -4.33
N LEU A 94 -0.29 10.22 -4.68
CA LEU A 94 0.37 11.41 -5.23
C LEU A 94 0.23 11.48 -6.75
N ASP A 95 0.38 10.34 -7.42
CA ASP A 95 0.29 10.27 -8.87
C ASP A 95 -0.22 8.90 -9.35
N LEU A 96 -1.04 8.94 -10.39
CA LEU A 96 -1.81 7.81 -10.92
C LEU A 96 -1.50 7.51 -12.40
N SER A 97 -0.55 8.24 -13.01
CA SER A 97 -0.12 8.07 -14.41
C SER A 97 0.25 6.64 -14.79
#